data_AF-A0A0B5D2L4-F1
#
_entry.id   AF-A0A0B5D2L4-F1
#
_cell.length_a   1.000
_cell.length_b   1.000
_cell.length_c   1.000
_cell.angle_alpha   90.00
_cell.angle_beta   90.00
_cell.angle_gamma   90.00
#
_symmetry.space_group_name_H-M   'P 1'
#
loop_
_entity.id
_entity.type
_entity.pdbx_description
1 polymer ?
#
loop_
_entity_poly.entity_id
_entity_poly.type
_entity_poly.pdbx_seq_one_letter_code
_entity_poly.pdbx_strand_id
1 'polypeptide(L)'
;MLKAMSVFRRLRSRATAVLTMLAVLSLALGTAPATAFSSAPPVGIDVSGHQRGHGVPIHWHDVAADGQTFAFIKATEGENWVNNHFLEDAHAAHQAGVLVGTYHYARPAGDARLQAAHYAATLAAAPQHSLPPVLDIEVTEGLDPAQMQQWVGEFLAETEHLTGRVPMIYTYSYFWREHLADTDRFTRHPLWLAAYQRHMPEPVGGWSHLTFWQRSETGRVPGIHGDDDLNIFNGTAEQLRQFVGAGPGVPAVPEAPEDGAPGAPGEPYVPDAQEELLPEAPEEVLPEEAGPTEEVEDFIPTEIPPVMDPGNIVDVPYHPDHLDQSVDLPADAV
;
A
#
# COMPACT_ATOMS: atom_id res chain seq x y z
N MET A 1 5.91 -7.01 94.54
CA MET A 1 4.95 -8.05 94.98
C MET A 1 4.08 -8.38 93.78
N LEU A 2 4.44 -9.43 93.04
CA LEU A 2 4.00 -10.82 93.21
C LEU A 2 2.69 -11.09 92.48
N LYS A 3 2.82 -11.86 91.40
CA LYS A 3 1.90 -12.90 90.90
C LYS A 3 0.49 -12.46 90.50
N ALA A 4 -0.20 -13.06 89.56
CA ALA A 4 0.02 -14.09 88.56
C ALA A 4 -1.40 -14.52 88.18
N MET A 5 -1.53 -15.17 87.03
CA MET A 5 -2.53 -16.21 86.81
C MET A 5 -4.00 -15.77 86.76
N SER A 6 -4.90 -16.43 86.09
CA SER A 6 -4.88 -17.44 85.04
C SER A 6 -6.38 -17.54 84.66
N VAL A 7 -6.72 -17.67 83.39
CA VAL A 7 -7.21 -18.95 82.84
C VAL A 7 -8.68 -19.25 83.19
N PHE A 8 -9.43 -19.45 82.10
CA PHE A 8 -10.64 -20.29 81.96
C PHE A 8 -12.00 -19.70 82.36
N ARG A 9 -13.12 -20.02 81.72
CA ARG A 9 -13.43 -20.71 80.45
C ARG A 9 -14.95 -20.82 80.44
N ARG A 10 -15.61 -20.29 79.40
CA ARG A 10 -16.92 -20.74 78.86
C ARG A 10 -18.13 -20.51 79.80
N LEU A 11 -19.38 -20.40 79.38
CA LEU A 11 -20.09 -20.93 78.22
C LEU A 11 -21.50 -20.28 78.18
N ARG A 12 -22.07 -20.07 76.98
CA ARG A 12 -23.53 -20.01 76.64
C ARG A 12 -24.34 -18.82 77.23
N SER A 13 -25.32 -18.20 76.56
CA SER A 13 -26.06 -18.50 75.33
C SER A 13 -26.65 -17.23 74.71
N ARG A 14 -26.58 -17.18 73.38
CA ARG A 14 -27.51 -16.63 72.37
C ARG A 14 -28.71 -15.77 72.81
N ALA A 15 -28.87 -14.63 72.11
CA ALA A 15 -30.01 -14.26 71.25
C ALA A 15 -30.56 -12.82 71.45
N THR A 16 -30.40 -12.00 70.38
CA THR A 16 -31.28 -10.92 69.84
C THR A 16 -31.50 -9.62 70.66
N ALA A 17 -31.53 -8.38 70.15
CA ALA A 17 -31.59 -7.79 68.81
C ALA A 17 -31.01 -6.33 68.84
N VAL A 18 -30.11 -5.95 67.93
CA VAL A 18 -30.24 -5.01 66.78
C VAL A 18 -30.54 -3.53 67.11
N LEU A 19 -29.59 -2.63 66.82
CA LEU A 19 -29.76 -1.29 66.22
C LEU A 19 -28.39 -0.78 65.71
N THR A 20 -27.95 -1.15 64.49
CA THR A 20 -27.99 -0.35 63.24
C THR A 20 -27.42 1.08 63.32
N MET A 21 -26.15 1.23 62.91
CA MET A 21 -25.73 2.33 62.03
C MET A 21 -24.51 1.86 61.23
N LEU A 22 -24.76 1.08 60.17
CA LEU A 22 -23.74 0.73 59.18
C LEU A 22 -23.68 1.88 58.17
N ALA A 23 -22.56 2.59 58.17
CA ALA A 23 -22.18 3.46 57.07
C ALA A 23 -21.93 2.57 55.85
N VAL A 24 -22.91 2.50 54.95
CA VAL A 24 -22.71 1.92 53.62
C VAL A 24 -21.99 2.98 52.79
N LEU A 25 -20.67 2.95 52.86
CA LEU A 25 -19.82 3.59 51.87
C LEU A 25 -19.94 2.76 50.59
N SER A 26 -20.91 3.10 49.75
CA SER A 26 -21.04 2.55 48.40
C SER A 26 -19.83 3.03 47.60
N LEU A 27 -18.74 2.28 47.66
CA LEU A 27 -17.67 2.37 46.69
C LEU A 27 -18.23 1.80 45.38
N ALA A 28 -18.86 2.66 44.60
CA ALA A 28 -19.10 2.38 43.19
C ALA A 28 -17.71 2.26 42.53
N LEU A 29 -17.14 1.06 42.53
CA LEU A 29 -16.15 0.71 41.51
C LEU A 29 -16.90 0.86 40.19
N GLY A 30 -16.70 2.00 39.54
CA GLY A 30 -17.00 2.14 38.13
C GLY A 30 -16.16 1.10 37.42
N THR A 31 -16.75 -0.06 37.13
CA THR A 31 -16.25 -0.92 36.07
C THR A 31 -16.48 -0.12 34.80
N ALA A 32 -15.47 0.68 34.40
CA ALA A 32 -15.38 1.06 33.01
C ALA A 32 -15.45 -0.26 32.24
N PRO A 33 -16.36 -0.40 31.25
CA PRO A 33 -16.22 -1.54 30.36
C PRO A 33 -14.80 -1.45 29.80
N ALA A 34 -14.01 -2.49 29.99
CA ALA A 34 -12.83 -2.66 29.17
C ALA A 34 -13.37 -2.69 27.74
N THR A 35 -13.28 -1.57 27.04
CA THR A 35 -13.52 -1.53 25.61
C THR A 35 -12.47 -2.46 25.04
N ALA A 36 -12.87 -3.69 24.74
CA ALA A 36 -12.02 -4.63 24.04
C ALA A 36 -11.72 -3.99 22.68
N PHE A 37 -10.55 -3.38 22.54
CA PHE A 37 -10.00 -3.07 21.23
C PHE A 37 -9.51 -4.40 20.65
N SER A 38 -10.42 -5.22 20.16
CA SER A 38 -10.06 -6.10 19.05
C SER A 38 -10.36 -5.30 17.79
N SER A 39 -9.45 -4.40 17.41
CA SER A 39 -9.54 -3.82 16.07
C SER A 39 -9.18 -4.94 15.12
N ALA A 40 -10.10 -5.32 14.24
CA ALA A 40 -9.74 -6.10 13.05
C ALA A 40 -8.53 -5.42 12.37
N PRO A 41 -7.62 -6.20 11.77
CA PRO A 41 -6.45 -5.63 11.11
C PRO A 41 -6.91 -4.65 10.01
N PRO A 42 -6.19 -3.55 9.77
CA PRO A 42 -6.49 -2.65 8.67
C PRO A 42 -6.52 -3.42 7.35
N VAL A 43 -7.54 -3.14 6.55
CA VAL A 43 -7.67 -3.64 5.19
C VAL A 43 -7.47 -2.51 4.20
N GLY A 44 -7.08 -2.88 3.00
CA GLY A 44 -6.89 -1.96 1.90
C GLY A 44 -6.89 -2.68 0.58
N ILE A 45 -6.66 -1.91 -0.47
CA ILE A 45 -6.65 -2.38 -1.86
C ILE A 45 -5.34 -2.03 -2.54
N ASP A 46 -5.10 -2.58 -3.72
CA ASP A 46 -4.13 -2.03 -4.63
C ASP A 46 -4.68 -1.97 -6.05
N VAL A 47 -4.35 -0.88 -6.75
CA VAL A 47 -4.98 -0.54 -8.03
C VAL A 47 -3.96 -0.03 -9.04
N SER A 48 -4.31 -0.19 -10.31
CA SER A 48 -3.56 0.26 -11.47
C SER A 48 -4.52 0.87 -12.51
N GLY A 49 -4.07 1.01 -13.75
CA GLY A 49 -4.96 1.34 -14.87
C GLY A 49 -6.02 0.27 -15.15
N HIS A 50 -5.85 -0.97 -14.68
CA HIS A 50 -6.81 -2.06 -14.93
C HIS A 50 -8.16 -1.81 -14.25
N GLN A 51 -8.16 -1.33 -13.00
CA GLN A 51 -9.36 -0.99 -12.25
C GLN A 51 -10.10 0.23 -12.82
N ARG A 52 -9.44 1.00 -13.70
CA ARG A 52 -10.05 2.11 -14.45
C ARG A 52 -10.77 1.65 -15.72
N GLY A 53 -10.65 0.37 -16.13
CA GLY A 53 -11.38 -0.21 -17.26
C GLY A 53 -11.50 0.72 -18.47
N HIS A 54 -12.72 0.96 -18.95
CA HIS A 54 -13.03 1.90 -20.04
C HIS A 54 -12.92 3.40 -19.65
N GLY A 55 -11.98 3.77 -18.79
CA GLY A 55 -11.82 5.13 -18.25
C GLY A 55 -12.82 5.49 -17.17
N VAL A 56 -13.41 4.51 -16.47
CA VAL A 56 -14.35 4.74 -15.37
C VAL A 56 -13.56 5.13 -14.11
N PRO A 57 -13.83 6.29 -13.50
CA PRO A 57 -13.14 6.69 -12.28
C PRO A 57 -13.46 5.79 -11.09
N ILE A 58 -12.47 5.60 -10.22
CA ILE A 58 -12.67 4.95 -8.92
C ILE A 58 -13.38 5.94 -7.99
N HIS A 59 -14.49 5.51 -7.39
CA HIS A 59 -15.21 6.31 -6.40
C HIS A 59 -14.59 6.11 -5.00
N TRP A 60 -13.52 6.84 -4.73
CA TRP A 60 -12.72 6.68 -3.50
C TRP A 60 -13.47 6.92 -2.18
N HIS A 61 -14.53 7.73 -2.18
CA HIS A 61 -15.41 7.87 -1.01
C HIS A 61 -16.21 6.60 -0.71
N ASP A 62 -16.61 5.85 -1.74
CA ASP A 62 -17.29 4.56 -1.56
C ASP A 62 -16.29 3.48 -1.10
N VAL A 63 -15.07 3.50 -1.63
CA VAL A 63 -13.95 2.66 -1.18
C VAL A 63 -13.66 2.90 0.32
N ALA A 64 -13.59 4.16 0.74
CA ALA A 64 -13.41 4.50 2.16
C ALA A 64 -14.62 4.09 3.01
N ALA A 65 -15.84 4.24 2.50
CA ALA A 65 -17.07 3.86 3.20
C ALA A 65 -17.22 2.33 3.36
N ASP A 66 -16.62 1.54 2.46
CA ASP A 66 -16.49 0.08 2.60
C ASP A 66 -15.51 -0.33 3.72
N GLY A 67 -14.71 0.62 4.23
CA GLY A 67 -13.76 0.40 5.31
C GLY A 67 -12.34 0.13 4.84
N GLN A 68 -12.03 0.37 3.57
CA GLN A 68 -10.66 0.34 3.07
C GLN A 68 -9.89 1.53 3.65
N THR A 69 -8.85 1.24 4.41
CA THR A 69 -8.09 2.24 5.18
C THR A 69 -6.80 2.67 4.52
N PHE A 70 -6.30 1.87 3.58
CA PHE A 70 -5.14 2.19 2.75
C PHE A 70 -5.34 1.71 1.32
N ALA A 71 -4.56 2.26 0.40
CA ALA A 71 -4.48 1.79 -0.98
C ALA A 71 -3.06 1.92 -1.53
N PHE A 72 -2.56 0.92 -2.24
CA PHE A 72 -1.34 1.04 -3.06
C PHE A 72 -1.71 1.31 -4.52
N ILE A 73 -1.20 2.40 -5.09
CA ILE A 73 -1.56 2.82 -6.45
C ILE A 73 -0.34 2.70 -7.36
N LYS A 74 -0.47 2.00 -8.48
CA LYS A 74 0.61 1.88 -9.49
C LYS A 74 0.99 3.28 -9.96
N ALA A 75 2.25 3.65 -9.79
CA ALA A 75 2.76 4.94 -10.25
C ALA A 75 3.50 4.79 -11.58
N THR A 76 4.39 3.81 -11.66
CA THR A 76 5.33 3.67 -12.78
C THR A 76 5.60 2.20 -13.11
N GLU A 77 6.13 1.98 -14.29
CA GLU A 77 6.60 0.68 -14.77
C GLU A 77 7.81 0.89 -15.68
N GLY A 78 8.85 0.08 -15.50
CA GLY A 78 10.05 0.19 -16.32
C GLY A 78 10.66 1.59 -16.30
N GLU A 79 11.40 1.96 -17.34
CA GLU A 79 12.23 3.18 -17.30
C GLU A 79 11.47 4.47 -17.61
N ASN A 80 10.26 4.40 -18.17
CA ASN A 80 9.58 5.58 -18.73
C ASN A 80 8.05 5.56 -18.66
N TRP A 81 7.41 4.44 -18.34
CA TRP A 81 5.95 4.39 -18.31
C TRP A 81 5.42 4.93 -16.99
N VAL A 82 4.37 5.75 -17.06
CA VAL A 82 3.66 6.32 -15.91
C VAL A 82 2.20 5.93 -16.04
N ASN A 83 1.60 5.49 -14.94
CA ASN A 83 0.16 5.27 -14.91
C ASN A 83 -0.55 6.62 -15.03
N ASN A 84 -1.27 6.83 -16.14
CA ASN A 84 -1.98 8.07 -16.43
C ASN A 84 -3.05 8.43 -15.37
N HIS A 85 -3.48 7.47 -14.55
CA HIS A 85 -4.46 7.68 -13.48
C HIS A 85 -3.85 7.92 -12.10
N PHE A 86 -2.53 7.72 -11.96
CA PHE A 86 -1.84 7.76 -10.66
C PHE A 86 -2.11 9.04 -9.86
N LEU A 87 -1.91 10.21 -10.46
CA LEU A 87 -2.06 11.49 -9.73
C LEU A 87 -3.50 11.74 -9.31
N GLU A 88 -4.45 11.40 -10.18
CA GLU A 88 -5.88 11.57 -9.91
C GLU A 88 -6.33 10.64 -8.79
N ASP A 89 -5.97 9.35 -8.86
CA ASP A 89 -6.32 8.37 -7.83
C ASP A 89 -5.63 8.66 -6.49
N ALA A 90 -4.35 9.01 -6.50
CA ALA A 90 -3.63 9.37 -5.28
C ALA A 90 -4.27 10.58 -4.58
N HIS A 91 -4.68 11.59 -5.35
CA HIS A 91 -5.36 12.75 -4.79
C HIS A 91 -6.74 12.41 -4.24
N ALA A 92 -7.55 11.69 -5.00
CA ALA A 92 -8.92 11.34 -4.63
C ALA A 92 -8.95 10.37 -3.43
N ALA A 93 -8.07 9.37 -3.39
CA ALA A 93 -7.90 8.47 -2.25
C ALA A 93 -7.53 9.24 -0.98
N HIS A 94 -6.55 10.14 -1.06
CA HIS A 94 -6.15 10.99 0.06
C HIS A 94 -7.31 11.88 0.54
N GLN A 95 -8.07 12.50 -0.36
CA GLN A 95 -9.25 13.31 -0.02
C GLN A 95 -10.37 12.49 0.65
N ALA A 96 -10.51 11.22 0.28
CA ALA A 96 -11.46 10.30 0.91
C ALA A 96 -11.00 9.81 2.30
N GLY A 97 -9.77 10.14 2.73
CA GLY A 97 -9.20 9.73 4.01
C GLY A 97 -8.52 8.36 3.97
N VAL A 98 -8.24 7.82 2.77
CA VAL A 98 -7.49 6.57 2.58
C VAL A 98 -5.99 6.86 2.62
N LEU A 99 -5.23 6.06 3.37
CA LEU A 99 -3.76 6.15 3.38
C LEU A 99 -3.19 5.69 2.04
N VAL A 100 -2.54 6.60 1.32
CA VAL A 100 -2.01 6.33 -0.01
C VAL A 100 -0.60 5.76 0.09
N GLY A 101 -0.39 4.59 -0.51
CA GLY A 101 0.89 4.05 -0.91
C GLY A 101 1.01 3.99 -2.43
N THR A 102 2.20 3.72 -2.92
CA THR A 102 2.47 3.68 -4.37
C THR A 102 3.41 2.55 -4.68
N TYR A 103 3.36 2.01 -5.90
CA TYR A 103 4.31 1.00 -6.34
C TYR A 103 4.86 1.25 -7.74
N HIS A 104 6.03 0.67 -7.98
CA HIS A 104 6.70 0.59 -9.27
C HIS A 104 6.77 -0.88 -9.70
N TYR A 105 6.22 -1.18 -10.88
CA TYR A 105 6.30 -2.51 -11.48
C TYR A 105 7.65 -2.68 -12.19
N ALA A 106 8.45 -3.62 -11.71
CA ALA A 106 9.81 -3.83 -12.19
C ALA A 106 9.85 -4.43 -13.60
N ARG A 107 10.81 -3.96 -14.39
CA ARG A 107 11.19 -4.55 -15.68
C ARG A 107 12.68 -4.89 -15.71
N PRO A 108 13.14 -6.03 -15.13
CA PRO A 108 14.56 -6.30 -14.90
C PRO A 108 15.46 -6.41 -16.14
N ALA A 109 14.92 -6.47 -17.36
CA ALA A 109 15.72 -6.30 -18.57
C ALA A 109 16.28 -4.88 -18.71
N GLY A 110 15.66 -3.89 -18.07
CA GLY A 110 16.14 -2.51 -17.96
C GLY A 110 17.03 -2.26 -16.74
N ASP A 111 17.55 -1.04 -16.64
CA ASP A 111 18.46 -0.62 -15.56
C ASP A 111 17.71 -0.31 -14.26
N ALA A 112 18.09 -0.99 -13.17
CA ALA A 112 17.48 -0.84 -11.85
C ALA A 112 17.49 0.59 -11.31
N ARG A 113 18.58 1.35 -11.56
CA ARG A 113 18.73 2.71 -11.06
C ARG A 113 17.95 3.71 -11.90
N LEU A 114 17.85 3.51 -13.21
CA LEU A 114 16.99 4.33 -14.07
C LEU A 114 15.51 4.16 -13.68
N GLN A 115 15.08 2.94 -13.41
CA GLN A 115 13.72 2.67 -12.91
C GLN A 115 13.47 3.31 -11.55
N ALA A 116 14.42 3.18 -10.61
CA ALA A 116 14.33 3.84 -9.31
C ALA A 116 14.28 5.38 -9.43
N ALA A 117 15.07 5.96 -10.33
CA ALA A 117 15.08 7.40 -10.59
C ALA A 117 13.77 7.90 -11.23
N HIS A 118 13.24 7.15 -12.22
CA HIS A 118 11.95 7.42 -12.84
C HIS A 118 10.81 7.37 -11.82
N TYR A 119 10.81 6.34 -10.98
CA TYR A 119 9.84 6.19 -9.91
C TYR A 119 9.93 7.34 -8.90
N ALA A 120 11.12 7.64 -8.38
CA ALA A 120 11.33 8.73 -7.43
C ALA A 120 10.92 10.10 -7.99
N ALA A 121 11.24 10.39 -9.26
CA ALA A 121 10.81 11.62 -9.93
C ALA A 121 9.28 11.71 -10.04
N THR A 122 8.61 10.59 -10.35
CA THR A 122 7.14 10.53 -10.42
C THR A 122 6.51 10.75 -9.05
N LEU A 123 7.10 10.19 -7.97
CA LEU A 123 6.63 10.42 -6.60
C LEU A 123 6.79 11.86 -6.14
N ALA A 124 7.86 12.54 -6.55
CA ALA A 124 8.08 13.95 -6.22
C ALA A 124 6.98 14.88 -6.79
N ALA A 125 6.32 14.48 -7.88
CA ALA A 125 5.17 15.19 -8.45
C ALA A 125 3.85 14.93 -7.71
N ALA A 126 3.81 13.93 -6.82
CA ALA A 126 2.62 13.51 -6.08
C ALA A 126 2.79 13.75 -4.57
N PRO A 127 2.53 14.96 -4.05
CA PRO A 127 2.89 15.33 -2.67
C PRO A 127 2.06 14.63 -1.57
N GLN A 128 1.17 13.69 -1.91
CA GLN A 128 0.15 13.13 -1.02
C GLN A 128 0.25 11.61 -0.86
N HIS A 129 1.45 11.04 -0.97
CA HIS A 129 1.71 9.64 -0.66
C HIS A 129 2.28 9.49 0.75
N SER A 130 1.72 8.56 1.51
CA SER A 130 1.88 8.42 2.95
C SER A 130 2.62 7.13 3.32
N LEU A 131 2.41 6.02 2.61
CA LEU A 131 3.10 4.75 2.85
C LEU A 131 4.43 4.67 2.07
N PRO A 132 5.41 3.85 2.53
CA PRO A 132 6.70 3.71 1.86
C PRO A 132 6.59 3.39 0.36
N PRO A 133 7.54 3.81 -0.48
CA PRO A 133 7.59 3.40 -1.88
C PRO A 133 7.71 1.88 -1.98
N VAL A 134 7.11 1.26 -3.00
CA VAL A 134 7.11 -0.19 -3.16
C VAL A 134 7.80 -0.57 -4.47
N LEU A 135 8.74 -1.51 -4.40
CA LEU A 135 9.20 -2.28 -5.54
C LEU A 135 8.28 -3.49 -5.70
N ASP A 136 7.54 -3.56 -6.79
CA ASP A 136 6.80 -4.74 -7.23
C ASP A 136 7.71 -5.57 -8.16
N ILE A 137 8.13 -6.76 -7.71
CA ILE A 137 9.05 -7.65 -8.42
C ILE A 137 8.47 -9.06 -8.56
N GLU A 138 8.10 -9.39 -9.80
CA GLU A 138 7.38 -10.63 -10.14
C GLU A 138 7.82 -11.29 -11.45
N VAL A 139 8.73 -10.64 -12.19
CA VAL A 139 9.31 -11.12 -13.45
C VAL A 139 10.83 -11.09 -13.39
N THR A 140 11.50 -11.99 -14.12
CA THR A 140 12.97 -12.03 -14.19
C THR A 140 13.55 -11.38 -15.43
N GLU A 141 12.78 -11.38 -16.52
CA GLU A 141 13.18 -10.92 -17.85
C GLU A 141 14.57 -11.44 -18.30
N GLY A 142 14.85 -12.70 -17.95
CA GLY A 142 16.06 -13.42 -18.37
C GLY A 142 17.25 -13.33 -17.41
N LEU A 143 17.12 -12.61 -16.28
CA LEU A 143 18.15 -12.57 -15.24
C LEU A 143 18.15 -13.85 -14.40
N ASP A 144 19.34 -14.35 -14.08
CA ASP A 144 19.53 -15.43 -13.11
C ASP A 144 19.37 -14.92 -11.65
N PRO A 145 19.29 -15.81 -10.64
CA PRO A 145 19.05 -15.37 -9.27
C PRO A 145 20.11 -14.44 -8.68
N ALA A 146 21.38 -14.56 -9.07
CA ALA A 146 22.42 -13.67 -8.57
C ALA A 146 22.26 -12.27 -9.19
N GLN A 147 21.93 -12.21 -10.48
CA GLN A 147 21.65 -10.97 -11.19
C GLN A 147 20.38 -10.29 -10.65
N MET A 148 19.33 -11.05 -10.37
CA MET A 148 18.11 -10.53 -9.74
C MET A 148 18.37 -9.92 -8.37
N GLN A 149 19.17 -10.60 -7.52
CA GLN A 149 19.57 -10.04 -6.22
C GLN A 149 20.43 -8.78 -6.38
N GLN A 150 21.26 -8.68 -7.42
CA GLN A 150 21.97 -7.44 -7.70
C GLN A 150 20.99 -6.32 -8.09
N TRP A 151 20.13 -6.60 -9.07
CA TRP A 151 19.15 -5.66 -9.61
C TRP A 151 18.22 -5.11 -8.52
N VAL A 152 17.61 -5.99 -7.72
CA VAL A 152 16.73 -5.61 -6.60
C VAL A 152 17.50 -4.75 -5.59
N GLY A 153 18.73 -5.12 -5.25
CA GLY A 153 19.55 -4.34 -4.33
C GLY A 153 19.88 -2.94 -4.86
N GLU A 154 20.13 -2.80 -6.16
CA GLU A 154 20.41 -1.50 -6.80
C GLU A 154 19.17 -0.61 -6.83
N PHE A 155 18.00 -1.16 -7.20
CA PHE A 155 16.74 -0.43 -7.20
C PHE A 155 16.38 0.09 -5.80
N LEU A 156 16.44 -0.78 -4.78
CA LEU A 156 16.07 -0.44 -3.42
C LEU A 156 17.00 0.63 -2.83
N ALA A 157 18.31 0.50 -3.06
CA ALA A 157 19.29 1.45 -2.58
C ALA A 157 19.11 2.83 -3.22
N GLU A 158 18.88 2.87 -4.54
CA GLU A 158 18.69 4.14 -5.26
C GLU A 158 17.36 4.80 -4.91
N THR A 159 16.28 4.02 -4.79
CA THR A 159 14.98 4.55 -4.36
C THR A 159 15.07 5.14 -2.95
N GLU A 160 15.75 4.47 -2.01
CA GLU A 160 15.97 5.01 -0.67
C GLU A 160 16.80 6.30 -0.70
N HIS A 161 17.85 6.33 -1.52
CA HIS A 161 18.72 7.50 -1.65
C HIS A 161 17.96 8.73 -2.19
N LEU A 162 17.12 8.54 -3.22
CA LEU A 162 16.40 9.63 -3.88
C LEU A 162 15.17 10.10 -3.12
N THR A 163 14.50 9.19 -2.39
CA THR A 163 13.26 9.52 -1.68
C THR A 163 13.47 9.80 -0.19
N GLY A 164 14.59 9.33 0.38
CA GLY A 164 14.85 9.34 1.83
C GLY A 164 14.00 8.34 2.62
N ARG A 165 13.32 7.40 1.94
CA ARG A 165 12.36 6.47 2.54
C ARG A 165 12.77 5.04 2.22
N VAL A 166 12.78 4.17 3.24
CA VAL A 166 13.11 2.75 3.07
C VAL A 166 12.01 2.10 2.21
N PRO A 167 12.30 1.60 1.00
CA PRO A 167 11.28 0.99 0.15
C PRO A 167 10.83 -0.35 0.71
N MET A 168 9.59 -0.72 0.43
CA MET A 168 9.01 -2.04 0.67
C MET A 168 9.14 -2.91 -0.59
N ILE A 169 9.12 -4.23 -0.42
CA ILE A 169 9.13 -5.19 -1.53
C ILE A 169 7.77 -5.88 -1.61
N TYR A 170 7.14 -5.84 -2.77
CA TYR A 170 6.03 -6.70 -3.16
C TYR A 170 6.53 -7.85 -4.05
N THR A 171 6.06 -9.07 -3.77
CA THR A 171 6.34 -10.27 -4.57
C THR A 171 5.42 -11.43 -4.16
N TYR A 172 5.62 -12.62 -4.74
CA TYR A 172 4.98 -13.87 -4.30
C TYR A 172 6.01 -14.97 -3.96
N SER A 173 5.58 -15.97 -3.19
CA SER A 173 6.48 -16.93 -2.54
C SER A 173 7.36 -17.73 -3.51
N TYR A 174 6.78 -18.20 -4.62
CA TYR A 174 7.51 -18.95 -5.63
C TYR A 174 8.60 -18.09 -6.27
N PHE A 175 8.26 -16.86 -6.66
CA PHE A 175 9.23 -15.94 -7.26
C PHE A 175 10.43 -15.70 -6.34
N TRP A 176 10.18 -15.41 -5.07
CA TRP A 176 11.27 -15.16 -4.13
C TRP A 176 12.19 -16.36 -3.95
N ARG A 177 11.61 -17.55 -3.80
CA ARG A 177 12.38 -18.78 -3.57
C ARG A 177 13.19 -19.18 -4.80
N GLU A 178 12.57 -19.18 -5.97
CA GLU A 178 13.19 -19.70 -7.19
C GLU A 178 14.05 -18.65 -7.90
N HIS A 179 13.59 -17.40 -7.97
CA HIS A 179 14.25 -16.36 -8.76
C HIS A 179 15.12 -15.43 -7.93
N LEU A 180 14.94 -15.38 -6.61
CA LEU A 180 15.83 -14.66 -5.68
C LEU A 180 16.63 -15.63 -4.77
N ALA A 181 16.56 -16.94 -5.05
CA ALA A 181 17.25 -18.01 -4.31
C ALA A 181 16.97 -18.00 -2.80
N ASP A 182 15.76 -17.58 -2.41
CA ASP A 182 15.31 -17.45 -1.02
C ASP A 182 16.28 -16.65 -0.13
N THR A 183 16.93 -15.63 -0.71
CA THR A 183 17.94 -14.81 -0.03
C THR A 183 17.36 -14.06 1.18
N ASP A 184 18.19 -13.88 2.22
CA ASP A 184 17.87 -13.11 3.45
C ASP A 184 18.39 -11.66 3.43
N ARG A 185 19.04 -11.28 2.32
CA ARG A 185 19.75 -10.00 2.16
C ARG A 185 18.86 -8.76 2.35
N PHE A 186 17.55 -8.88 2.14
CA PHE A 186 16.63 -7.75 2.03
C PHE A 186 15.67 -7.58 3.22
N THR A 187 15.89 -8.32 4.31
CA THR A 187 15.03 -8.32 5.52
C THR A 187 14.87 -6.96 6.22
N ARG A 188 15.69 -5.96 5.89
CA ARG A 188 15.52 -4.56 6.31
C ARG A 188 14.32 -3.86 5.64
N HIS A 189 13.95 -4.30 4.45
CA HIS A 189 12.83 -3.77 3.69
C HIS A 189 11.54 -4.46 4.16
N PRO A 190 10.45 -3.74 4.44
CA PRO A 190 9.15 -4.36 4.71
C PRO A 190 8.75 -5.32 3.58
N LEU A 191 8.00 -6.37 3.92
CA LEU A 191 7.53 -7.37 2.95
C LEU A 191 6.03 -7.26 2.75
N TRP A 192 5.61 -7.06 1.51
CA TRP A 192 4.25 -7.26 1.05
C TRP A 192 4.22 -8.54 0.21
N LEU A 193 3.53 -9.57 0.67
CA LEU A 193 3.54 -10.87 -0.01
C LEU A 193 2.16 -11.20 -0.56
N ALA A 194 2.10 -11.57 -1.83
CA ALA A 194 0.91 -12.13 -2.45
C ALA A 194 0.80 -13.63 -2.16
N ALA A 195 -0.36 -14.04 -1.65
CA ALA A 195 -0.76 -15.43 -1.48
C ALA A 195 -2.28 -15.54 -1.37
N TYR A 196 -2.94 -16.08 -2.40
CA TYR A 196 -4.40 -16.14 -2.46
C TYR A 196 -4.96 -17.34 -1.70
N GLN A 197 -5.05 -17.20 -0.39
CA GLN A 197 -5.41 -18.27 0.54
C GLN A 197 -6.17 -17.76 1.77
N ARG A 198 -6.68 -18.68 2.59
CA ARG A 198 -7.53 -18.32 3.75
C ARG A 198 -6.76 -17.85 4.97
N HIS A 199 -5.52 -18.30 5.11
CA HIS A 199 -4.67 -17.99 6.26
C HIS A 199 -3.43 -17.26 5.79
N MET A 200 -2.90 -16.36 6.61
CA MET A 200 -1.68 -15.64 6.27
C MET A 200 -0.55 -16.65 5.97
N PRO A 201 0.19 -16.48 4.86
CA PRO A 201 1.28 -17.38 4.53
C PRO A 201 2.46 -17.17 5.49
N GLU A 202 3.34 -18.16 5.55
CA GLU A 202 4.66 -17.98 6.18
C GLU A 202 5.51 -17.01 5.34
N PRO A 203 6.37 -16.20 5.98
CA PRO A 203 7.32 -15.36 5.26
C PRO A 203 8.32 -16.20 4.43
N VAL A 204 8.93 -15.56 3.45
CA VAL A 204 10.07 -16.08 2.67
C VAL A 204 11.35 -15.35 3.06
N GLY A 205 12.51 -15.72 2.51
CA GLY A 205 13.70 -14.87 2.50
C GLY A 205 14.19 -14.37 3.86
N GLY A 206 14.05 -15.19 4.91
CA GLY A 206 14.48 -14.83 6.26
C GLY A 206 13.69 -13.73 6.96
N TRP A 207 12.60 -13.20 6.38
CA TRP A 207 11.71 -12.29 7.10
C TRP A 207 11.05 -13.03 8.27
N SER A 208 10.90 -12.35 9.41
CA SER A 208 10.17 -12.92 10.55
C SER A 208 8.66 -12.75 10.46
N HIS A 209 8.20 -11.81 9.63
CA HIS A 209 6.79 -11.51 9.42
C HIS A 209 6.58 -10.79 8.09
N LEU A 210 5.36 -10.87 7.55
CA LEU A 210 4.87 -10.00 6.49
C LEU A 210 4.45 -8.66 7.10
N THR A 211 4.66 -7.57 6.38
CA THR A 211 4.07 -6.26 6.69
C THR A 211 2.69 -6.11 6.08
N PHE A 212 2.54 -6.53 4.82
CA PHE A 212 1.25 -6.60 4.13
C PHE A 212 1.07 -7.98 3.49
N TRP A 213 -0.18 -8.40 3.36
CA TRP A 213 -0.56 -9.64 2.70
C TRP A 213 -1.65 -9.33 1.67
N GLN A 214 -1.35 -9.54 0.38
CA GLN A 214 -2.36 -9.56 -0.67
C GLN A 214 -2.99 -10.94 -0.69
N ARG A 215 -4.26 -11.00 -0.30
CA ARG A 215 -4.97 -12.27 -0.01
C ARG A 215 -5.91 -12.72 -1.11
N SER A 216 -6.19 -11.87 -2.09
CA SER A 216 -7.15 -12.13 -3.17
C SER A 216 -6.97 -11.11 -4.27
N GLU A 217 -7.12 -11.57 -5.51
CA GLU A 217 -7.22 -10.73 -6.73
C GLU A 217 -8.66 -10.58 -7.26
N THR A 218 -9.62 -11.22 -6.60
CA THR A 218 -11.03 -11.32 -7.05
C THR A 218 -11.98 -10.64 -6.07
N GLY A 219 -11.49 -9.63 -5.37
CA GLY A 219 -12.27 -8.80 -4.47
C GLY A 219 -13.35 -8.00 -5.21
N ARG A 220 -14.38 -7.60 -4.47
CA ARG A 220 -15.39 -6.65 -4.94
C ARG A 220 -15.49 -5.53 -3.91
N VAL A 221 -15.04 -4.34 -4.29
CA VAL A 221 -15.05 -3.15 -3.42
C VAL A 221 -15.99 -2.11 -4.04
N PRO A 222 -16.99 -1.62 -3.30
CA PRO A 222 -17.82 -0.50 -3.74
C PRO A 222 -16.97 0.68 -4.22
N GLY A 223 -17.32 1.20 -5.39
CA GLY A 223 -16.58 2.28 -6.05
C GLY A 223 -15.53 1.82 -7.06
N ILE A 224 -15.26 0.52 -7.17
CA ILE A 224 -14.40 -0.08 -8.20
C ILE A 224 -15.23 -1.00 -9.08
N HIS A 225 -15.02 -0.89 -10.40
CA HIS A 225 -15.65 -1.76 -11.37
C HIS A 225 -14.76 -2.95 -11.67
N GLY A 226 -15.27 -4.17 -11.46
CA GLY A 226 -14.51 -5.39 -11.74
C GLY A 226 -13.87 -5.96 -10.49
N ASP A 227 -12.89 -6.83 -10.71
CA ASP A 227 -12.17 -7.53 -9.66
C ASP A 227 -11.11 -6.59 -9.08
N ASP A 228 -10.83 -6.75 -7.79
CA ASP A 228 -9.90 -5.88 -7.08
C ASP A 228 -9.01 -6.67 -6.13
N ASP A 229 -7.79 -6.19 -5.96
CA ASP A 229 -6.81 -6.81 -5.11
C ASP A 229 -7.05 -6.41 -3.65
N LEU A 230 -7.17 -7.41 -2.76
CA LEU A 230 -7.48 -7.21 -1.36
C LEU A 230 -6.27 -7.46 -0.47
N ASN A 231 -5.97 -6.47 0.37
CA ASN A 231 -4.79 -6.45 1.22
C ASN A 231 -5.14 -6.37 2.70
N ILE A 232 -4.28 -6.95 3.52
CA ILE A 232 -4.32 -6.85 4.98
C ILE A 232 -2.98 -6.32 5.47
N PHE A 233 -3.00 -5.30 6.32
CA PHE A 233 -1.83 -4.87 7.09
C PHE A 233 -1.66 -5.77 8.32
N ASN A 234 -0.45 -6.31 8.52
CA ASN A 234 -0.15 -7.15 9.67
C ASN A 234 0.15 -6.31 10.91
N GLY A 235 -0.89 -5.74 11.50
CA GLY A 235 -0.81 -4.92 12.70
C GLY A 235 -2.11 -4.19 13.01
N THR A 236 -2.03 -3.24 13.94
CA THR A 236 -3.14 -2.38 14.34
C THR A 236 -3.23 -1.14 13.45
N ALA A 237 -4.40 -0.47 13.46
CA ALA A 237 -4.57 0.80 12.77
C ALA A 237 -3.62 1.91 13.29
N GLU A 238 -3.18 1.84 14.54
CA GLU A 238 -2.18 2.77 15.07
C GLU A 238 -0.79 2.50 14.48
N GLN A 239 -0.39 1.24 14.40
CA GLN A 239 0.87 0.85 13.77
C GLN A 239 0.89 1.23 12.28
N LEU A 240 -0.23 1.08 11.56
CA LEU A 240 -0.33 1.54 10.17
C LEU A 240 -0.13 3.06 10.06
N ARG A 241 -0.73 3.85 10.96
CA ARG A 241 -0.53 5.31 10.98
C ARG A 241 0.91 5.70 11.32
N GLN A 242 1.60 4.93 12.16
CA GLN A 242 3.02 5.15 12.46
C GLN A 242 3.91 4.80 11.26
N PHE A 243 3.53 3.78 10.48
CA PHE A 243 4.24 3.34 9.29
C PHE A 243 4.31 4.42 8.19
N VAL A 244 3.34 5.34 8.16
CA VAL A 244 3.32 6.50 7.25
C VAL A 244 4.51 7.45 7.45
N GLY A 245 5.01 7.58 8.68
CA GLY A 245 5.97 8.63 9.07
C GLY A 245 7.38 8.15 9.42
N ALA A 246 7.68 6.85 9.33
CA ALA A 246 8.98 6.30 9.75
C ALA A 246 10.04 6.41 8.63
N GLY A 247 10.92 7.42 8.72
CA GLY A 247 12.30 7.33 8.23
C GLY A 247 13.12 6.36 9.11
N PRO A 248 14.36 5.97 8.71
CA PRO A 248 14.91 4.61 8.85
C PRO A 248 14.85 4.07 10.28
N GLY A 249 14.03 3.04 10.45
CA GLY A 249 13.83 2.35 11.71
C GLY A 249 12.40 1.84 11.79
N VAL A 250 12.13 0.70 11.14
CA VAL A 250 10.85 0.01 11.32
C VAL A 250 10.63 -0.17 12.83
N PRO A 251 9.54 0.34 13.44
CA PRO A 251 9.21 -0.05 14.79
C PRO A 251 8.95 -1.55 14.74
N ALA A 252 9.72 -2.33 15.51
CA ALA A 252 9.50 -3.76 15.64
C ALA A 252 8.03 -3.97 16.02
N VAL A 253 7.26 -4.63 15.15
CA VAL A 253 5.95 -5.16 15.51
C VAL A 253 6.24 -6.19 16.62
N PRO A 254 5.76 -6.00 17.85
CA PRO A 254 5.96 -6.99 18.90
C PRO A 254 5.27 -8.28 18.49
N GLU A 255 5.93 -9.41 18.70
CA GLU A 255 5.34 -10.74 18.52
C GLU A 255 3.97 -10.82 19.21
N ALA A 256 3.00 -11.44 18.54
CA ALA A 256 1.66 -11.66 19.06
C ALA A 256 1.70 -12.38 20.42
N PRO A 257 0.71 -12.19 21.31
CA PRO A 257 0.68 -12.90 22.58
C PRO A 257 0.58 -14.41 22.33
N GLU A 258 1.57 -15.18 22.79
CA GLU A 258 1.47 -16.64 22.86
C GLU A 258 0.36 -17.02 23.85
N ASP A 259 -0.82 -17.36 23.34
CA ASP A 259 -1.84 -18.07 24.12
C ASP A 259 -2.35 -19.27 23.31
N GLY A 260 -1.86 -20.46 23.65
CA GLY A 260 -2.51 -21.74 23.34
C GLY A 260 -1.59 -22.81 22.75
N ALA A 261 -1.13 -23.74 23.60
CA ALA A 261 -0.35 -24.92 23.24
C ALA A 261 -0.97 -25.76 22.07
N PRO A 262 -0.15 -26.43 21.25
CA PRO A 262 -0.62 -27.14 20.06
C PRO A 262 -1.42 -28.40 20.41
N GLY A 263 -2.62 -28.50 19.83
CA GLY A 263 -3.37 -29.75 19.74
C GLY A 263 -2.65 -30.77 18.85
N ALA A 264 -2.79 -32.05 19.20
CA ALA A 264 -2.14 -33.21 18.61
C ALA A 264 -2.19 -33.30 17.05
N PRO A 265 -1.23 -34.00 16.42
CA PRO A 265 -1.08 -34.02 14.97
C PRO A 265 -2.27 -34.71 14.27
N GLY A 266 -2.95 -33.96 13.42
CA GLY A 266 -3.83 -34.50 12.39
C GLY A 266 -3.01 -35.21 11.29
N GLU A 267 -3.60 -36.24 10.70
CA GLU A 267 -2.99 -37.10 9.68
C GLU A 267 -2.41 -36.33 8.48
N PRO A 268 -1.38 -36.88 7.81
CA PRO A 268 -0.75 -36.22 6.66
C PRO A 268 -1.75 -36.06 5.50
N TYR A 269 -1.99 -34.81 5.11
CA TYR A 269 -2.72 -34.48 3.89
C TYR A 269 -1.84 -34.76 2.67
N VAL A 270 -2.38 -35.54 1.73
CA VAL A 270 -1.80 -35.83 0.41
C VAL A 270 -2.29 -34.73 -0.55
N PRO A 271 -1.40 -33.99 -1.23
CA PRO A 271 -1.84 -32.92 -2.13
C PRO A 271 -2.49 -33.53 -3.38
N ASP A 272 -3.69 -33.03 -3.72
CA ASP A 272 -4.28 -33.25 -5.03
C ASP A 272 -3.54 -32.34 -6.02
N ALA A 273 -2.92 -32.97 -7.01
CA ALA A 273 -2.11 -32.30 -8.01
C ALA A 273 -3.01 -31.58 -9.01
N GLN A 274 -3.12 -30.25 -8.89
CA GLN A 274 -3.24 -29.32 -10.02
C GLN A 274 -2.53 -28.01 -9.66
N GLU A 275 -1.21 -28.04 -9.83
CA GLU A 275 -0.42 -26.83 -10.08
C GLU A 275 -0.89 -26.27 -11.44
N GLU A 276 -1.84 -25.36 -11.40
CA GLU A 276 -2.11 -24.49 -12.53
C GLU A 276 -1.08 -23.36 -12.42
N LEU A 277 -0.05 -23.42 -13.28
CA LEU A 277 0.84 -22.31 -13.56
C LEU A 277 -0.03 -21.07 -13.80
N LEU A 278 0.23 -20.00 -13.04
CA LEU A 278 -0.38 -18.70 -13.24
C LEU A 278 -0.29 -18.34 -14.74
N PRO A 279 -1.39 -17.95 -15.41
CA PRO A 279 -1.29 -17.47 -16.77
C PRO A 279 -0.42 -16.21 -16.79
N GLU A 280 0.55 -16.16 -17.71
CA GLU A 280 1.32 -14.94 -17.95
C GLU A 280 0.35 -13.78 -18.24
N ALA A 281 0.61 -12.63 -17.59
CA ALA A 281 -0.09 -11.40 -17.89
C ALA A 281 0.04 -11.09 -19.40
N PRO A 282 -1.04 -10.70 -20.10
CA PRO A 282 -0.96 -10.45 -21.53
C PRO A 282 0.03 -9.31 -21.82
N GLU A 283 0.99 -9.56 -22.70
CA GLU A 283 1.86 -8.53 -23.30
C GLU A 283 0.99 -7.42 -23.91
N GLU A 284 1.25 -6.18 -23.50
CA GLU A 284 0.69 -5.00 -24.15
C GLU A 284 1.36 -4.84 -25.52
N VAL A 285 0.62 -5.18 -26.57
CA VAL A 285 1.05 -4.96 -27.97
C VAL A 285 1.09 -3.46 -28.23
N LEU A 286 2.30 -2.90 -28.29
CA LEU A 286 2.55 -1.56 -28.82
C LEU A 286 1.96 -1.46 -30.24
N PRO A 287 1.23 -0.38 -30.58
CA PRO A 287 0.56 -0.28 -31.87
C PRO A 287 1.56 -0.29 -33.03
N GLU A 288 1.37 -1.24 -33.94
CA GLU A 288 2.12 -1.38 -35.18
C GLU A 288 1.83 -0.19 -36.11
N GLU A 289 2.90 0.42 -36.64
CA GLU A 289 2.88 1.51 -37.62
C GLU A 289 2.03 1.13 -38.84
N ALA A 290 0.98 1.90 -39.11
CA ALA A 290 0.14 1.73 -40.29
C ALA A 290 0.91 2.11 -41.57
N GLY A 291 1.43 1.10 -42.27
CA GLY A 291 1.90 1.17 -43.66
C GLY A 291 0.75 1.06 -44.68
N PRO A 292 0.94 1.51 -45.93
CA PRO A 292 -0.10 2.21 -46.69
C PRO A 292 -1.01 1.26 -47.50
N THR A 293 -2.30 1.60 -47.55
CA THR A 293 -3.25 1.02 -48.52
C THR A 293 -3.18 1.75 -49.85
N GLU A 294 -3.08 0.97 -50.92
CA GLU A 294 -3.05 1.39 -52.32
C GLU A 294 -4.34 2.04 -52.84
N GLU A 295 -4.11 2.94 -53.80
CA GLU A 295 -4.91 3.30 -54.98
C GLU A 295 -6.29 3.95 -54.83
N VAL A 296 -6.28 5.29 -54.98
CA VAL A 296 -7.32 6.00 -55.73
C VAL A 296 -6.62 7.00 -56.67
N GLU A 297 -6.68 6.73 -57.97
CA GLU A 297 -6.20 7.64 -59.01
C GLU A 297 -7.10 8.88 -59.17
N ASP A 298 -6.42 9.97 -59.53
CA ASP A 298 -6.84 11.16 -60.25
C ASP A 298 -7.63 12.29 -59.55
N PHE A 299 -6.87 13.33 -59.14
CA PHE A 299 -6.95 14.64 -59.80
C PHE A 299 -5.71 15.53 -59.50
N ILE A 300 -5.01 16.01 -60.55
CA ILE A 300 -3.91 17.00 -60.47
C ILE A 300 -4.50 18.41 -60.70
N PRO A 301 -4.12 19.44 -59.93
CA PRO A 301 -3.35 20.56 -60.52
C PRO A 301 -2.24 21.15 -59.60
N THR A 302 -1.01 21.03 -60.11
CA THR A 302 0.03 22.07 -60.28
C THR A 302 0.28 23.19 -59.24
N GLU A 303 1.57 23.29 -58.87
CA GLU A 303 2.38 24.44 -58.43
C GLU A 303 2.89 24.46 -56.97
N ILE A 304 4.22 24.30 -56.83
CA ILE A 304 5.05 24.58 -55.64
C ILE A 304 5.79 25.90 -55.89
N PRO A 305 5.86 26.82 -54.90
CA PRO A 305 7.18 27.42 -54.56
C PRO A 305 7.32 27.74 -53.04
N PRO A 306 8.46 28.25 -52.54
CA PRO A 306 9.59 27.45 -52.09
C PRO A 306 9.97 27.66 -50.60
N VAL A 307 10.87 26.79 -50.16
CA VAL A 307 11.54 26.71 -48.84
C VAL A 307 12.25 28.03 -48.46
N MET A 308 12.12 28.44 -47.19
CA MET A 308 12.92 29.51 -46.56
C MET A 308 13.96 28.90 -45.60
N ASP A 309 15.21 29.29 -45.85
CA ASP A 309 16.47 29.00 -45.15
C ASP A 309 16.56 29.74 -43.78
N PRO A 310 17.24 29.21 -42.73
CA PRO A 310 17.25 29.82 -41.41
C PRO A 310 18.46 30.74 -41.22
N GLY A 311 18.19 32.03 -41.05
CA GLY A 311 19.17 32.99 -40.56
C GLY A 311 18.70 34.43 -40.73
N ASN A 312 18.38 35.10 -39.62
CA ASN A 312 19.16 36.22 -39.10
C ASN A 312 18.45 36.87 -37.90
N ILE A 313 19.23 37.15 -36.88
CA ILE A 313 18.88 37.88 -35.66
C ILE A 313 18.73 39.37 -35.99
N VAL A 314 17.73 40.05 -35.40
CA VAL A 314 17.86 41.46 -34.98
C VAL A 314 16.88 41.79 -33.85
N ASP A 315 17.44 42.26 -32.74
CA ASP A 315 16.83 43.01 -31.64
C ASP A 315 15.88 44.13 -32.12
N VAL A 316 14.87 44.53 -31.31
CA VAL A 316 14.75 45.80 -30.52
C VAL A 316 13.41 45.77 -29.69
N PRO A 317 13.07 46.71 -28.75
CA PRO A 317 13.25 46.59 -27.30
C PRO A 317 11.97 46.76 -26.41
N TYR A 318 12.20 46.62 -25.11
CA TYR A 318 11.40 46.95 -23.92
C TYR A 318 10.84 48.40 -23.84
N HIS A 319 9.58 48.59 -23.41
CA HIS A 319 9.20 49.44 -22.24
C HIS A 319 7.71 49.27 -21.80
N PRO A 320 7.42 49.25 -20.47
CA PRO A 320 6.09 49.10 -19.85
C PRO A 320 5.26 50.39 -19.72
N ASP A 321 3.93 50.27 -19.54
CA ASP A 321 3.15 50.99 -18.50
C ASP A 321 1.61 50.77 -18.55
N HIS A 322 1.01 50.75 -17.34
CA HIS A 322 -0.36 51.12 -16.91
C HIS A 322 -1.57 50.25 -17.33
N LEU A 323 -2.68 50.14 -16.59
CA LEU A 323 -3.12 50.22 -15.18
C LEU A 323 -4.62 49.85 -15.23
N ASP A 324 -5.09 49.14 -14.21
CA ASP A 324 -6.40 49.26 -13.53
C ASP A 324 -7.68 49.60 -14.35
N GLN A 325 -8.69 48.71 -14.30
CA GLN A 325 -10.05 49.10 -13.87
C GLN A 325 -10.99 47.88 -13.64
N SER A 326 -11.45 47.80 -12.40
CA SER A 326 -12.60 47.03 -11.88
C SER A 326 -13.94 47.40 -12.53
N VAL A 327 -14.84 46.43 -12.78
CA VAL A 327 -16.30 46.66 -12.79
C VAL A 327 -17.07 45.41 -12.31
N ASP A 328 -18.09 45.70 -11.50
CA ASP A 328 -18.95 44.90 -10.62
C ASP A 328 -19.90 43.84 -11.24
N LEU A 329 -20.27 42.91 -10.35
CA LEU A 329 -21.44 42.01 -10.38
C LEU A 329 -22.75 42.77 -10.12
N PRO A 330 -23.92 42.29 -10.59
CA PRO A 330 -25.20 42.66 -10.01
C PRO A 330 -25.83 41.52 -9.18
N ALA A 331 -26.29 41.87 -7.99
CA ALA A 331 -27.25 41.12 -7.19
C ALA A 331 -28.64 41.79 -7.27
N ASP A 332 -29.66 40.94 -7.40
CA ASP A 332 -31.08 41.03 -7.02
C ASP A 332 -31.98 42.21 -7.44
N ALA A 333 -33.06 41.87 -8.17
CA ALA A 333 -34.43 42.34 -7.87
C ALA A 333 -35.51 41.54 -8.63
N VAL A 334 -36.51 41.07 -7.85
CA VAL A 334 -37.84 40.47 -8.17
C VAL A 334 -37.90 38.96 -8.36
#